data_AF-U2TGV2-F1
#
_entry.id   AF-U2TGV2-F1
#
_cell.length_a   1.000
_cell.length_b   1.000
_cell.length_c   1.000
_cell.angle_alpha   90.00
_cell.angle_beta   90.00
_cell.angle_gamma   90.00
#
_symmetry.space_group_name_H-M   'P 1'
#
loop_
_entity.id
_entity.type
_entity.pdbx_description
1 polymer ?
#
loop_
_entity_poly.entity_id
_entity_poly.type
_entity_poly.pdbx_seq_one_letter_code
_entity_poly.pdbx_strand_id
1 'polypeptide(L)'
;MNTQAFAAGNEAYKQANFGVAVELFVQAKGPGEVSGQIDHLLGNCYMRLGRYDEAAVSYADALRDSTYGHTGALACNRGRALLAAGRPQEAVASLTMATKDGSYATPYKAYIALGDAYLQLGDARDGGVAYRNAAIDESNPKPSVALTKLGSCFMKLGRAADAIEAYRTALDFATAEDNQNKIYASMGLAYVAANRMSEAADAFGRATTDGHYQLTPEERISADAAQRALSAKSGDGPSETDALLAAAGYGSQSVSAGVDPLDPLGKSGEFIPSPEDTGFFSLNEEEVVKQDKKIRRKHKHGGLKAFFIFFFILVLLLGAAAFAYWKGYGWPMQADVTTSLFEKANEGADYSSLVSPKLTDDARKQLDQELPAGVKSVKAVTQEQSMSTSKVLVDVQLQDGGSLAYTATLVREGIGWKVAKIELQSPSTAGGDTKLETEPSQSDTADKTDANATQPTENATTQSNPTTDTQNTSEQNTQNNDQQSTDSNTQTSQN
;
A
#
# COMPACT_ATOMS: atom_id res chain seq x y z
N MET A 1 -8.25 -17.13 39.84
CA MET A 1 -7.03 -17.74 39.30
C MET A 1 -6.24 -18.38 40.45
N ASN A 2 -5.83 -19.62 40.31
CA ASN A 2 -4.82 -20.25 41.17
C ASN A 2 -3.41 -19.88 40.65
N THR A 3 -2.73 -18.99 41.38
CA THR A 3 -1.43 -18.42 41.00
C THR A 3 -0.30 -19.45 40.97
N GLN A 4 -0.34 -20.47 41.83
CA GLN A 4 0.67 -21.53 41.86
C GLN A 4 0.56 -22.44 40.64
N ALA A 5 -0.66 -22.88 40.29
CA ALA A 5 -0.91 -23.64 39.07
C ALA A 5 -0.57 -22.82 37.81
N PHE A 6 -0.89 -21.53 37.80
CA PHE A 6 -0.51 -20.63 36.70
C PHE A 6 1.01 -20.50 36.54
N ALA A 7 1.76 -20.32 37.63
CA ALA A 7 3.22 -20.23 37.58
C ALA A 7 3.85 -21.54 37.06
N ALA A 8 3.37 -22.69 37.54
CA ALA A 8 3.82 -24.00 37.07
C ALA A 8 3.49 -24.25 35.59
N GLY A 9 2.29 -23.88 35.14
CA GLY A 9 1.89 -23.98 33.72
C GLY A 9 2.74 -23.13 32.79
N ASN A 10 3.09 -21.91 33.20
CA ASN A 10 4.04 -21.06 32.46
C ASN A 10 5.44 -21.67 32.37
N GLU A 11 5.90 -22.39 33.40
CA GLU A 11 7.21 -23.06 33.36
C GLU A 11 7.18 -24.30 32.45
N ALA A 12 6.14 -25.13 32.55
CA ALA A 12 5.91 -26.24 31.62
C ALA A 12 5.82 -25.76 30.15
N TYR A 13 5.20 -24.60 29.91
CA TYR A 13 5.10 -23.97 28.59
C TYR A 13 6.47 -23.56 28.02
N LYS A 14 7.34 -22.92 28.83
CA LYS A 14 8.73 -22.58 28.43
C LYS A 14 9.54 -23.83 28.08
N GLN A 15 9.36 -24.89 28.85
CA GLN A 15 10.01 -26.20 28.65
C GLN A 15 9.39 -27.00 27.49
N ALA A 16 8.48 -26.41 26.71
CA ALA A 16 7.74 -27.01 25.60
C ALA A 16 6.92 -28.27 25.96
N ASN A 17 6.64 -28.49 27.25
CA ASN A 17 5.78 -29.57 27.74
C ASN A 17 4.31 -29.14 27.69
N PHE A 18 3.79 -28.97 26.47
CA PHE A 18 2.47 -28.37 26.22
C PHE A 18 1.30 -29.18 26.80
N GLY A 19 1.45 -30.50 26.99
CA GLY A 19 0.43 -31.33 27.64
C GLY A 19 0.27 -30.98 29.13
N VAL A 20 1.37 -31.02 29.88
CA VAL A 20 1.38 -30.62 31.30
C VAL A 20 1.05 -29.14 31.49
N ALA A 21 1.46 -28.27 30.54
CA ALA A 21 1.06 -26.87 30.54
C ALA A 21 -0.47 -26.70 30.44
N VAL A 22 -1.15 -27.45 29.56
CA VAL A 22 -2.63 -27.43 29.47
C VAL A 22 -3.27 -27.85 30.79
N GLU A 23 -2.83 -28.95 31.39
CA GLU A 23 -3.39 -29.43 32.66
C GLU A 23 -3.26 -28.39 33.79
N LEU A 24 -2.08 -27.77 33.91
CA LEU A 24 -1.80 -26.74 34.90
C LEU A 24 -2.53 -25.42 34.62
N PHE A 25 -2.71 -25.03 33.36
CA PHE A 25 -3.50 -23.86 33.00
C PHE A 25 -5.00 -24.07 33.20
N VAL A 26 -5.53 -25.28 32.97
CA VAL A 26 -6.91 -25.64 33.35
C VAL A 26 -7.07 -25.60 34.88
N GLN A 27 -6.11 -26.13 35.65
CA GLN A 27 -6.12 -26.03 37.12
C GLN A 27 -5.92 -24.59 37.64
N ALA A 28 -5.35 -23.69 36.83
CA ALA A 28 -5.19 -22.28 37.16
C ALA A 28 -6.50 -21.48 37.06
N LYS A 29 -7.46 -21.92 36.25
CA LYS A 29 -8.72 -21.25 35.96
C LYS A 29 -9.86 -21.86 36.78
N GLY A 30 -10.53 -21.06 37.61
CA GLY A 30 -11.68 -21.52 38.39
C GLY A 30 -12.88 -21.88 37.52
N PRO A 31 -13.79 -22.77 37.98
CA PRO A 31 -15.04 -23.06 37.27
C PRO A 31 -15.85 -21.77 37.04
N GLY A 32 -16.11 -21.42 35.78
CA GLY A 32 -16.80 -20.18 35.41
C GLY A 32 -15.97 -18.90 35.50
N GLU A 33 -14.68 -18.97 35.85
CA GLU A 33 -13.77 -17.83 35.78
C GLU A 33 -13.52 -17.43 34.31
N VAL A 34 -13.44 -16.13 34.04
CA VAL A 34 -12.97 -15.57 32.76
C VAL A 34 -11.54 -15.10 32.96
N SER A 35 -10.61 -15.52 32.08
CA SER A 35 -9.21 -15.11 32.17
C SER A 35 -8.52 -15.22 30.81
N GLY A 36 -8.53 -14.13 30.06
CA GLY A 36 -8.02 -14.09 28.69
C GLY A 36 -6.54 -14.46 28.58
N GLN A 37 -5.75 -14.19 29.62
CA GLN A 37 -4.35 -14.61 29.70
C GLN A 37 -4.19 -16.14 29.74
N ILE A 38 -5.00 -16.84 30.54
CA ILE A 38 -4.96 -18.30 30.61
C ILE A 38 -5.49 -18.90 29.31
N ASP A 39 -6.60 -18.38 28.80
CA ASP A 39 -7.24 -18.88 27.58
C ASP A 39 -6.37 -18.67 26.32
N HIS A 40 -5.63 -17.56 26.25
CA HIS A 40 -4.60 -17.34 25.23
C HIS A 40 -3.47 -18.38 25.33
N LEU A 41 -2.97 -18.66 26.53
CA LEU A 41 -1.90 -19.64 26.76
C LEU A 41 -2.36 -21.07 26.48
N LEU A 42 -3.60 -21.44 26.83
CA LEU A 42 -4.24 -22.70 26.44
C LEU A 42 -4.33 -22.83 24.92
N GLY A 43 -4.81 -21.80 24.22
CA GLY A 43 -4.86 -21.78 22.76
C GLY A 43 -3.48 -21.99 22.12
N ASN A 44 -2.46 -21.34 22.66
CA ASN A 44 -1.07 -21.52 22.22
C ASN A 44 -0.55 -22.94 22.47
N CYS A 45 -0.89 -23.58 23.60
CA CYS A 45 -0.55 -24.98 23.86
C CYS A 45 -1.25 -25.92 22.87
N TYR A 46 -2.56 -25.75 22.67
CA TYR A 46 -3.34 -26.58 21.76
C TYR A 46 -2.86 -26.47 20.30
N MET A 47 -2.48 -25.28 19.83
CA MET A 47 -1.81 -25.10 18.53
C MET A 47 -0.51 -25.91 18.40
N ARG A 48 0.28 -26.03 19.49
CA ARG A 48 1.53 -26.81 19.51
C ARG A 48 1.30 -28.31 19.63
N LEU A 49 0.14 -28.73 20.13
CA LEU A 49 -0.30 -30.13 20.22
C LEU A 49 -1.07 -30.62 18.97
N GLY A 50 -1.32 -29.76 17.98
CA GLY A 50 -2.13 -30.10 16.81
C GLY A 50 -3.65 -30.12 17.08
N ARG A 51 -4.08 -29.65 18.25
CA ARG A 51 -5.47 -29.67 18.73
C ARG A 51 -6.19 -28.38 18.30
N TYR A 52 -6.40 -28.26 17.00
CA TYR A 52 -6.72 -26.97 16.36
C TYR A 52 -8.13 -26.44 16.67
N ASP A 53 -9.12 -27.32 16.87
CA ASP A 53 -10.45 -26.90 17.29
C ASP A 53 -10.47 -26.40 18.74
N GLU A 54 -9.80 -27.10 19.67
CA GLU A 54 -9.66 -26.62 21.05
C GLU A 54 -8.85 -25.33 21.13
N ALA A 55 -7.84 -25.15 20.28
CA ALA A 55 -7.15 -23.88 20.13
C ALA A 55 -8.11 -22.76 19.68
N ALA A 56 -8.93 -23.01 18.67
CA ALA A 56 -9.92 -22.05 18.18
C ALA A 56 -11.01 -21.70 19.21
N VAL A 57 -11.33 -22.63 20.12
CA VAL A 57 -12.21 -22.39 21.28
C VAL A 57 -11.50 -21.56 22.35
N SER A 58 -10.29 -21.93 22.79
CA SER A 58 -9.57 -21.16 23.82
C SER A 58 -9.22 -19.74 23.35
N TYR A 59 -8.87 -19.53 22.08
CA TYR A 59 -8.74 -18.16 21.55
C TYR A 59 -10.08 -17.41 21.48
N ALA A 60 -11.22 -18.10 21.32
CA ALA A 60 -12.54 -17.48 21.38
C ALA A 60 -12.92 -17.08 22.81
N ASP A 61 -12.64 -17.92 23.81
CA ASP A 61 -12.86 -17.57 25.22
C ASP A 61 -11.92 -16.44 25.67
N ALA A 62 -10.67 -16.40 25.18
CA ALA A 62 -9.77 -15.28 25.41
C ALA A 62 -10.31 -13.95 24.85
N LEU A 63 -11.00 -13.99 23.72
CA LEU A 63 -11.67 -12.83 23.11
C LEU A 63 -12.94 -12.38 23.86
N ARG A 64 -13.43 -13.15 24.85
CA ARG A 64 -14.55 -12.75 25.73
C ARG A 64 -14.08 -11.94 26.94
N ASP A 65 -12.79 -11.99 27.26
CA ASP A 65 -12.19 -11.12 28.27
C ASP A 65 -11.83 -9.76 27.65
N SER A 66 -12.78 -8.83 27.70
CA SER A 66 -12.57 -7.45 27.23
C SER A 66 -11.53 -6.67 28.06
N THR A 67 -11.09 -7.19 29.22
CA THR A 67 -10.06 -6.55 30.05
C THR A 67 -8.64 -7.02 29.70
N TYR A 68 -8.51 -8.19 29.07
CA TYR A 68 -7.21 -8.73 28.64
C TYR A 68 -6.68 -8.06 27.34
N GLY A 69 -7.57 -7.55 26.48
CA GLY A 69 -7.21 -6.87 25.25
C GLY A 69 -6.57 -7.80 24.20
N HIS A 70 -5.57 -7.29 23.48
CA HIS A 70 -4.88 -8.00 22.38
C HIS A 70 -5.81 -8.57 21.28
N THR A 71 -6.98 -7.97 21.08
CA THR A 71 -8.09 -8.46 20.26
C THR A 71 -7.65 -8.97 18.88
N GLY A 72 -6.92 -8.17 18.11
CA GLY A 72 -6.48 -8.56 16.76
C GLY A 72 -5.43 -9.67 16.75
N ALA A 73 -4.58 -9.77 17.78
CA ALA A 73 -3.63 -10.87 17.91
C ALA A 73 -4.35 -12.20 18.23
N LEU A 74 -5.31 -12.17 19.15
CA LEU A 74 -6.14 -13.32 19.51
C LEU A 74 -7.04 -13.75 18.33
N ALA A 75 -7.64 -12.79 17.62
CA ALA A 75 -8.46 -13.04 16.45
C ALA A 75 -7.63 -13.60 15.27
N CYS A 76 -6.40 -13.13 15.08
CA CYS A 76 -5.44 -13.70 14.12
C CYS A 76 -5.07 -15.14 14.48
N ASN A 77 -4.79 -15.41 15.76
CA ASN A 77 -4.48 -16.75 16.25
C ASN A 77 -5.67 -17.71 16.13
N ARG A 78 -6.89 -17.27 16.48
CA ARG A 78 -8.14 -18.02 16.24
C ARG A 78 -8.33 -18.35 14.76
N GLY A 79 -8.11 -17.38 13.88
CA GLY A 79 -8.17 -17.58 12.44
C GLY A 79 -7.19 -18.64 11.93
N ARG A 80 -5.93 -18.60 12.41
CA ARG A 80 -4.91 -19.59 12.08
C ARG A 80 -5.23 -20.99 12.64
N ALA A 81 -5.84 -21.08 13.82
CA ALA A 81 -6.34 -22.33 14.38
C ALA A 81 -7.46 -22.92 13.51
N LEU A 82 -8.46 -22.11 13.14
CA LEU A 82 -9.56 -22.53 12.27
C LEU A 82 -9.09 -22.99 10.88
N LEU A 83 -8.03 -22.39 10.32
CA LEU A 83 -7.43 -22.87 9.06
C LEU A 83 -6.73 -24.22 9.20
N ALA A 84 -6.06 -24.46 10.33
CA ALA A 84 -5.44 -25.75 10.61
C ALA A 84 -6.49 -26.84 10.93
N ALA A 85 -7.65 -26.46 11.46
CA ALA A 85 -8.83 -27.31 11.63
C ALA A 85 -9.65 -27.51 10.33
N GLY A 86 -9.25 -26.94 9.18
CA GLY A 86 -9.99 -27.06 7.92
C GLY A 86 -11.33 -26.30 7.88
N ARG A 87 -11.48 -25.24 8.68
CA ARG A 87 -12.69 -24.40 8.83
C ARG A 87 -12.47 -22.98 8.27
N PRO A 88 -12.09 -22.80 6.98
CA PRO A 88 -11.67 -21.50 6.44
C PRO A 88 -12.78 -20.43 6.46
N GLN A 89 -14.06 -20.81 6.35
CA GLN A 89 -15.18 -19.88 6.40
C GLN A 89 -15.26 -19.11 7.72
N GLU A 90 -15.00 -19.79 8.85
CA GLU A 90 -14.95 -19.16 10.19
C GLU A 90 -13.61 -18.45 10.44
N ALA A 91 -12.54 -18.92 9.78
CA ALA A 91 -11.26 -18.24 9.80
C ALA A 91 -11.37 -16.85 9.16
N VAL A 92 -12.04 -16.70 8.01
CA VAL A 92 -12.29 -15.41 7.34
C VAL A 92 -12.91 -14.39 8.31
N ALA A 93 -13.93 -14.78 9.08
CA ALA A 93 -14.55 -13.89 10.07
C ALA A 93 -13.56 -13.45 11.17
N SER A 94 -12.79 -14.39 11.72
CA SER A 94 -11.78 -14.12 12.77
C SER A 94 -10.65 -13.23 12.25
N LEU A 95 -10.18 -13.48 11.04
CA LEU A 95 -9.09 -12.76 10.39
C LEU A 95 -9.52 -11.37 9.93
N THR A 96 -10.76 -11.23 9.46
CA THR A 96 -11.38 -9.92 9.17
C THR A 96 -11.50 -9.05 10.42
N MET A 97 -11.78 -9.66 11.58
CA MET A 97 -11.76 -8.95 12.87
C MET A 97 -10.35 -8.50 13.23
N ALA A 98 -9.34 -9.35 13.02
CA ALA A 98 -7.94 -9.00 13.24
C ALA A 98 -7.43 -7.86 12.34
N THR A 99 -7.82 -7.82 11.06
CA THR A 99 -7.45 -6.74 10.13
C THR A 99 -8.18 -5.42 10.39
N LYS A 100 -9.17 -5.40 11.28
CA LYS A 100 -9.92 -4.18 11.69
C LYS A 100 -9.47 -3.60 13.03
N ASP A 101 -8.63 -4.31 13.79
CA ASP A 101 -8.08 -3.82 15.04
C ASP A 101 -6.86 -2.91 14.77
N GLY A 102 -7.07 -1.59 14.86
CA GLY A 102 -6.01 -0.59 14.71
C GLY A 102 -4.91 -0.64 15.79
N SER A 103 -5.09 -1.41 16.88
CA SER A 103 -4.04 -1.67 17.87
C SER A 103 -3.16 -2.89 17.53
N TYR A 104 -3.52 -3.67 16.51
CA TYR A 104 -2.79 -4.88 16.17
C TYR A 104 -1.53 -4.59 15.33
N ALA A 105 -0.39 -4.44 16.01
CA ALA A 105 0.90 -4.01 15.45
C ALA A 105 1.56 -4.92 14.38
N THR A 106 0.93 -6.02 13.94
CA THR A 106 1.43 -6.83 12.80
C THR A 106 0.29 -7.35 11.91
N PRO A 107 -0.49 -6.48 11.25
CA PRO A 107 -1.71 -6.88 10.56
C PRO A 107 -1.44 -7.73 9.31
N TYR A 108 -0.25 -7.65 8.69
CA TYR A 108 0.19 -8.58 7.63
C TYR A 108 0.01 -10.06 8.01
N LYS A 109 0.16 -10.44 9.28
CA LYS A 109 -0.03 -11.84 9.70
C LYS A 109 -1.48 -12.29 9.54
N ALA A 110 -2.43 -11.41 9.86
CA ALA A 110 -3.85 -11.65 9.63
C ALA A 110 -4.17 -11.62 8.13
N TYR A 111 -3.59 -10.68 7.36
CA TYR A 111 -3.76 -10.63 5.90
C TYR A 111 -3.18 -11.84 5.16
N ILE A 112 -2.03 -12.38 5.55
CA ILE A 112 -1.48 -13.62 4.97
C ILE A 112 -2.42 -14.80 5.24
N ALA A 113 -2.83 -14.97 6.51
CA ALA A 113 -3.75 -16.04 6.86
C ALA A 113 -5.13 -15.87 6.20
N LEU A 114 -5.60 -14.62 6.01
CA LEU A 114 -6.85 -14.34 5.29
C LEU A 114 -6.74 -14.72 3.81
N GLY A 115 -5.57 -14.48 3.20
CA GLY A 115 -5.25 -14.96 1.86
C GLY A 115 -5.22 -16.49 1.75
N ASP A 116 -4.71 -17.19 2.78
CA ASP A 116 -4.77 -18.65 2.86
C ASP A 116 -6.21 -19.15 3.02
N ALA A 117 -7.04 -18.46 3.81
CA ALA A 117 -8.45 -18.79 4.00
C ALA A 117 -9.26 -18.68 2.71
N TYR A 118 -9.14 -17.56 1.98
CA TYR A 118 -9.81 -17.38 0.70
C TYR A 118 -9.31 -18.40 -0.35
N LEU A 119 -8.00 -18.74 -0.37
CA LEU A 119 -7.50 -19.78 -1.27
C LEU A 119 -8.04 -21.19 -0.94
N GLN A 120 -8.28 -21.53 0.32
CA GLN A 120 -8.95 -22.79 0.69
C GLN A 120 -10.43 -22.81 0.25
N LEU A 121 -11.09 -21.64 0.24
CA LEU A 121 -12.46 -21.46 -0.28
C LEU A 121 -12.52 -21.37 -1.82
N GLY A 122 -11.38 -21.39 -2.51
CA GLY A 122 -11.28 -21.22 -3.96
C GLY A 122 -11.31 -19.77 -4.45
N ASP A 123 -11.48 -18.78 -3.57
CA ASP A 123 -11.49 -17.37 -3.94
C ASP A 123 -10.07 -16.80 -4.08
N ALA A 124 -9.51 -16.97 -5.28
CA ALA A 124 -8.23 -16.37 -5.64
C ALA A 124 -8.27 -14.83 -5.80
N ARG A 125 -9.46 -14.20 -5.86
CA ARG A 125 -9.60 -12.74 -6.00
C ARG A 125 -9.39 -12.07 -4.65
N ASP A 126 -10.21 -12.41 -3.67
CA ASP A 126 -10.15 -11.80 -2.34
C ASP A 126 -8.92 -12.30 -1.57
N GLY A 127 -8.47 -13.53 -1.85
CA GLY A 127 -7.16 -14.01 -1.43
C GLY A 127 -6.01 -13.15 -1.99
N GLY A 128 -6.09 -12.75 -3.26
CA GLY A 128 -5.14 -11.81 -3.88
C GLY A 128 -5.18 -10.42 -3.23
N VAL A 129 -6.35 -9.89 -2.89
CA VAL A 129 -6.48 -8.61 -2.15
C VAL A 129 -5.80 -8.71 -0.78
N ALA A 130 -6.05 -9.79 -0.04
CA ALA A 130 -5.44 -10.01 1.27
C ALA A 130 -3.90 -10.10 1.19
N TYR A 131 -3.35 -10.89 0.26
CA TYR A 131 -1.90 -10.97 0.07
C TYR A 131 -1.28 -9.65 -0.40
N ARG A 132 -1.95 -8.88 -1.25
CA ARG A 132 -1.50 -7.54 -1.63
C ARG A 132 -1.42 -6.62 -0.41
N ASN A 133 -2.40 -6.66 0.49
CA ASN A 133 -2.39 -5.85 1.71
C ASN A 133 -1.25 -6.27 2.66
N ALA A 134 -0.96 -7.57 2.78
CA ALA A 134 0.23 -8.04 3.50
C ALA A 134 1.57 -7.64 2.86
N ALA A 135 1.62 -7.51 1.54
CA ALA A 135 2.83 -7.15 0.80
C ALA A 135 3.20 -5.65 0.87
N ILE A 136 2.22 -4.78 1.17
CA ILE A 136 2.42 -3.32 1.30
C ILE A 136 2.42 -2.83 2.75
N ASP A 137 2.33 -3.75 3.72
CA ASP A 137 2.42 -3.44 5.15
C ASP A 137 3.89 -3.27 5.54
N GLU A 138 4.28 -2.05 5.91
CA GLU A 138 5.66 -1.69 6.30
C GLU A 138 6.16 -2.46 7.54
N SER A 139 5.27 -3.06 8.34
CA SER A 139 5.64 -3.91 9.47
C SER A 139 5.97 -5.36 9.08
N ASN A 140 5.78 -5.75 7.81
CA ASN A 140 6.05 -7.09 7.32
C ASN A 140 7.56 -7.28 7.01
N PRO A 141 8.28 -8.17 7.74
CA PRO A 141 9.71 -8.41 7.49
C PRO A 141 9.98 -9.29 6.26
N LYS A 142 8.97 -9.97 5.68
CA LYS A 142 9.11 -10.85 4.52
C LYS A 142 7.97 -10.63 3.49
N PRO A 143 7.89 -9.46 2.84
CA PRO A 143 6.89 -9.19 1.80
C PRO A 143 7.06 -10.07 0.56
N SER A 144 8.27 -10.58 0.30
CA SER A 144 8.57 -11.61 -0.72
C SER A 144 7.61 -12.81 -0.66
N VAL A 145 7.28 -13.29 0.54
CA VAL A 145 6.36 -14.42 0.76
C VAL A 145 4.92 -14.06 0.38
N ALA A 146 4.47 -12.84 0.72
CA ALA A 146 3.14 -12.35 0.39
C ALA A 146 3.00 -12.09 -1.13
N LEU A 147 4.02 -11.51 -1.76
CA LEU A 147 4.09 -11.28 -3.20
C LEU A 147 4.10 -12.60 -4.01
N THR A 148 4.81 -13.62 -3.52
CA THR A 148 4.78 -14.96 -4.12
C THR A 148 3.38 -15.56 -4.06
N LYS A 149 2.70 -15.46 -2.91
CA LYS A 149 1.31 -15.92 -2.75
C LYS A 149 0.31 -15.13 -3.61
N LEU A 150 0.52 -13.82 -3.79
CA LEU A 150 -0.23 -12.99 -4.73
C LEU A 150 -0.03 -13.44 -6.19
N GLY A 151 1.20 -13.79 -6.58
CA GLY A 151 1.48 -14.41 -7.89
C GLY A 151 0.68 -15.69 -8.12
N SER A 152 0.61 -16.57 -7.10
CA SER A 152 -0.20 -17.79 -7.15
C SER A 152 -1.71 -17.53 -7.27
N CYS A 153 -2.21 -16.45 -6.66
CA CYS A 153 -3.58 -15.98 -6.89
C CYS A 153 -3.80 -15.53 -8.33
N PHE A 154 -2.89 -14.74 -8.91
CA PHE A 154 -2.99 -14.35 -10.32
C PHE A 154 -2.94 -15.55 -11.27
N MET A 155 -2.13 -16.57 -10.99
CA MET A 155 -2.13 -17.83 -11.75
C MET A 155 -3.49 -18.53 -11.71
N LYS A 156 -4.10 -18.67 -10.52
CA LYS A 156 -5.45 -19.24 -10.38
C LYS A 156 -6.56 -18.43 -11.07
N LEU A 157 -6.33 -17.14 -11.30
CA LEU A 157 -7.23 -16.25 -12.05
C LEU A 157 -6.92 -16.21 -13.57
N GLY A 158 -5.99 -17.04 -14.07
CA GLY A 158 -5.56 -17.02 -15.48
C GLY A 158 -4.72 -15.79 -15.87
N ARG A 159 -4.32 -14.96 -14.90
CA ARG A 159 -3.63 -13.68 -15.08
C ARG A 159 -2.11 -13.86 -15.06
N ALA A 160 -1.60 -14.73 -15.93
CA ALA A 160 -0.18 -15.09 -15.98
C ALA A 160 0.77 -13.88 -16.11
N ALA A 161 0.38 -12.83 -16.83
CA ALA A 161 1.17 -11.59 -16.96
C ALA A 161 1.31 -10.84 -15.63
N ASP A 162 0.24 -10.74 -14.82
CA ASP A 162 0.29 -10.11 -13.50
C ASP A 162 1.05 -11.00 -12.50
N ALA A 163 0.97 -12.32 -12.63
CA ALA A 163 1.72 -13.27 -11.83
C ALA A 163 3.24 -13.10 -12.03
N ILE A 164 3.72 -12.98 -13.27
CA ILE A 164 5.13 -12.73 -13.59
C ILE A 164 5.65 -11.46 -12.89
N GLU A 165 4.91 -10.36 -12.95
CA GLU A 165 5.34 -9.11 -12.31
C GLU A 165 5.29 -9.22 -10.77
N ALA A 166 4.30 -9.92 -10.19
CA ALA A 166 4.26 -10.21 -8.75
C ALA A 166 5.44 -11.07 -8.28
N TYR A 167 5.85 -12.09 -9.06
CA TYR A 167 7.03 -12.91 -8.74
C TYR A 167 8.35 -12.15 -8.93
N ARG A 168 8.43 -11.21 -9.89
CA ARG A 168 9.59 -10.31 -10.02
C ARG A 168 9.73 -9.42 -8.80
N THR A 169 8.67 -8.75 -8.37
CA THR A 169 8.69 -7.96 -7.13
C THR A 169 8.93 -8.84 -5.90
N ALA A 170 8.49 -10.10 -5.89
CA ALA A 170 8.84 -11.04 -4.83
C ALA A 170 10.35 -11.33 -4.75
N LEU A 171 11.05 -11.41 -5.89
CA LEU A 171 12.51 -11.52 -5.96
C LEU A 171 13.22 -10.22 -5.55
N ASP A 172 12.69 -9.05 -5.93
CA ASP A 172 13.23 -7.74 -5.53
C ASP A 172 13.28 -7.56 -3.99
N PHE A 173 12.38 -8.24 -3.27
CA PHE A 173 12.32 -8.29 -1.80
C PHE A 173 12.87 -9.59 -1.18
N ALA A 174 13.43 -10.51 -1.97
CA ALA A 174 13.87 -11.80 -1.44
C ALA A 174 15.27 -11.72 -0.80
N THR A 175 15.38 -12.16 0.44
CA THR A 175 16.65 -12.30 1.15
C THR A 175 17.38 -13.58 0.73
N ALA A 176 18.63 -13.77 1.18
CA ALA A 176 19.38 -15.01 0.99
C ALA A 176 18.83 -16.20 1.82
N GLU A 177 17.98 -15.94 2.82
CA GLU A 177 17.24 -16.97 3.56
C GLU A 177 15.95 -17.40 2.84
N ASP A 178 15.43 -16.57 1.94
CA ASP A 178 14.17 -16.85 1.25
C ASP A 178 14.43 -17.79 0.07
N ASN A 179 13.49 -18.71 -0.18
CA ASN A 179 13.63 -19.70 -1.23
C ASN A 179 13.37 -19.08 -2.63
N GLN A 180 14.34 -18.31 -3.11
CA GLN A 180 14.33 -17.64 -4.42
C GLN A 180 14.09 -18.63 -5.56
N ASN A 181 14.65 -19.84 -5.45
CA ASN A 181 14.51 -20.92 -6.42
C ASN A 181 13.04 -21.31 -6.64
N LYS A 182 12.26 -21.43 -5.57
CA LYS A 182 10.82 -21.67 -5.65
C LYS A 182 10.06 -20.49 -6.30
N ILE A 183 10.51 -19.25 -6.08
CA ILE A 183 9.93 -18.08 -6.76
C ILE A 183 10.25 -18.14 -8.27
N TYR A 184 11.48 -18.51 -8.64
CA TYR A 184 11.89 -18.73 -10.02
C TYR A 184 11.08 -19.85 -10.70
N ALA A 185 10.85 -20.99 -10.04
CA ALA A 185 10.01 -22.07 -10.58
C ALA A 185 8.54 -21.64 -10.76
N SER A 186 7.98 -20.92 -9.77
CA SER A 186 6.64 -20.34 -9.83
C SER A 186 6.50 -19.32 -10.97
N MET A 187 7.56 -18.54 -11.23
CA MET A 187 7.64 -17.62 -12.36
C MET A 187 7.81 -18.36 -13.70
N GLY A 188 8.52 -19.49 -13.72
CA GLY A 188 8.61 -20.38 -14.88
C GLY A 188 7.25 -20.90 -15.33
N LEU A 189 6.43 -21.41 -14.39
CA LEU A 189 5.04 -21.79 -14.64
C LEU A 189 4.22 -20.62 -15.21
N ALA A 190 4.42 -19.40 -14.69
CA ALA A 190 3.75 -18.21 -15.19
C ALA A 190 4.20 -17.79 -16.59
N TYR A 191 5.48 -17.95 -16.94
CA TYR A 191 5.96 -17.76 -18.31
C TYR A 191 5.39 -18.81 -19.28
N VAL A 192 5.26 -20.09 -18.88
CA VAL A 192 4.59 -21.11 -19.70
C VAL A 192 3.13 -20.73 -19.95
N ALA A 193 2.38 -20.37 -18.91
CA ALA A 193 0.99 -19.91 -19.03
C ALA A 193 0.84 -18.61 -19.85
N ALA A 194 1.88 -17.80 -19.94
CA ALA A 194 1.94 -16.61 -20.80
C ALA A 194 2.48 -16.90 -22.23
N ASN A 195 2.76 -18.16 -22.58
CA ASN A 195 3.40 -18.61 -23.83
C ASN A 195 4.76 -17.94 -24.12
N ARG A 196 5.58 -17.76 -23.07
CA ARG A 196 6.90 -17.09 -23.10
C ARG A 196 8.02 -18.10 -22.86
N MET A 197 8.08 -19.14 -23.70
CA MET A 197 8.88 -20.35 -23.46
C MET A 197 10.38 -20.12 -23.22
N SER A 198 10.99 -19.08 -23.83
CA SER A 198 12.39 -18.71 -23.54
C SER A 198 12.58 -18.30 -22.09
N GLU A 199 11.76 -17.35 -21.61
CA GLU A 199 11.82 -16.86 -20.24
C GLU A 199 11.38 -17.93 -19.23
N ALA A 200 10.53 -18.89 -19.64
CA ALA A 200 10.20 -20.05 -18.84
C ALA A 200 11.41 -20.97 -18.63
N ALA A 201 12.12 -21.35 -19.70
CA ALA A 201 13.32 -22.16 -19.61
C ALA A 201 14.42 -21.47 -18.78
N ASP A 202 14.65 -20.17 -18.99
CA ASP A 202 15.56 -19.35 -18.18
C ASP A 202 15.19 -19.37 -16.69
N ALA A 203 13.89 -19.24 -16.38
CA ALA A 203 13.41 -19.23 -15.00
C ALA A 203 13.51 -20.61 -14.32
N PHE A 204 13.18 -21.70 -15.02
CA PHE A 204 13.37 -23.06 -14.48
C PHE A 204 14.86 -23.40 -14.31
N GLY A 205 15.73 -22.99 -15.25
CA GLY A 205 17.18 -23.15 -15.12
C GLY A 205 17.74 -22.42 -13.90
N ARG A 206 17.30 -21.17 -13.65
CA ARG A 206 17.62 -20.43 -12.42
C ARG A 206 17.13 -21.16 -11.17
N ALA A 207 15.91 -21.69 -11.20
CA ALA A 207 15.33 -22.43 -10.07
C ALA A 207 16.14 -23.68 -9.67
N THR A 208 16.93 -24.27 -10.58
CA THR A 208 17.76 -25.45 -10.27
C THR A 208 19.27 -25.18 -10.24
N THR A 209 19.71 -23.92 -10.40
CA THR A 209 21.12 -23.58 -10.64
C THR A 209 22.07 -23.98 -9.50
N ASP A 210 21.60 -23.96 -8.25
CA ASP A 210 22.39 -24.35 -7.06
C ASP A 210 22.23 -25.82 -6.64
N GLY A 211 21.32 -26.56 -7.28
CA GLY A 211 20.95 -27.93 -6.88
C GLY A 211 20.19 -28.09 -5.56
N HIS A 212 19.91 -26.99 -4.83
CA HIS A 212 19.18 -27.03 -3.55
C HIS A 212 17.66 -27.12 -3.70
N TYR A 213 17.13 -26.78 -4.89
CA TYR A 213 15.72 -26.93 -5.21
C TYR A 213 15.53 -27.93 -6.35
N GLN A 214 14.58 -28.85 -6.17
CA GLN A 214 14.17 -29.82 -7.17
C GLN A 214 12.78 -29.43 -7.68
N LEU A 215 12.62 -29.31 -8.99
CA LEU A 215 11.31 -29.06 -9.60
C LEU A 215 10.33 -30.17 -9.23
N THR A 216 9.10 -29.80 -8.87
CA THR A 216 8.00 -30.75 -8.75
C THR A 216 7.71 -31.42 -10.10
N PRO A 217 6.99 -32.56 -10.15
CA PRO A 217 6.68 -33.23 -11.41
C PRO A 217 5.98 -32.33 -12.43
N GLU A 218 5.09 -31.43 -11.97
CA GLU A 218 4.37 -30.46 -12.80
C GLU A 218 5.29 -29.36 -13.35
N GLU A 219 6.17 -28.80 -12.51
CA GLU A 219 7.19 -27.82 -12.92
C GLU A 219 8.19 -28.43 -13.90
N ARG A 220 8.60 -29.70 -13.70
CA ARG A 220 9.49 -30.40 -14.62
C ARG A 220 8.84 -30.64 -15.99
N ILE A 221 7.60 -31.14 -16.03
CA ILE A 221 6.86 -31.29 -17.29
C ILE A 221 6.74 -29.94 -18.03
N SER A 222 6.53 -28.85 -17.28
CA SER A 222 6.46 -27.49 -17.82
C SER A 222 7.82 -27.00 -18.36
N ALA A 223 8.92 -27.30 -17.68
CA ALA A 223 10.27 -27.01 -18.12
C ALA A 223 10.65 -27.82 -19.39
N ASP A 224 10.37 -29.12 -19.39
CA ASP A 224 10.61 -30.02 -20.52
C ASP A 224 9.80 -29.59 -21.76
N ALA A 225 8.58 -29.06 -21.56
CA ALA A 225 7.74 -28.50 -22.62
C ALA A 225 8.30 -27.17 -23.16
N ALA A 226 8.72 -26.26 -22.27
CA ALA A 226 9.36 -25.00 -22.65
C ALA A 226 10.65 -25.23 -23.45
N GLN A 227 11.50 -26.17 -23.01
CA GLN A 227 12.75 -26.50 -23.68
C GLN A 227 12.52 -27.11 -25.07
N ARG A 228 11.58 -28.06 -25.21
CA ARG A 228 11.20 -28.63 -26.51
C ARG A 228 10.67 -27.58 -27.49
N ALA A 229 9.84 -26.65 -27.01
CA ALA A 229 9.34 -25.54 -27.81
C ALA A 229 10.44 -24.57 -28.29
N LEU A 230 11.59 -24.51 -27.62
CA LEU A 230 12.77 -23.77 -28.06
C LEU A 230 13.57 -24.57 -29.10
N SER A 231 13.91 -25.84 -28.82
CA SER A 231 14.64 -26.70 -29.76
C SER A 231 13.94 -26.84 -31.12
N ALA A 232 12.62 -27.05 -31.11
CA ALA A 232 11.80 -27.12 -32.32
C ALA A 232 11.78 -25.80 -33.12
N LYS A 233 11.96 -24.66 -32.46
CA LYS A 233 12.03 -23.34 -33.10
C LYS A 233 13.42 -22.99 -33.64
N SER A 234 14.47 -23.54 -33.04
CA SER A 234 15.86 -23.39 -33.53
C SER A 234 16.20 -24.36 -34.66
N GLY A 235 15.40 -25.42 -34.87
CA GLY A 235 15.72 -26.51 -35.81
C GLY A 235 16.85 -27.42 -35.31
N ASP A 236 17.23 -27.28 -34.04
CA ASP A 236 18.48 -27.79 -33.44
C ASP A 236 18.24 -28.97 -32.50
N GLY A 237 17.16 -29.72 -32.75
CA GLY A 237 16.76 -30.90 -31.98
C GLY A 237 16.06 -31.94 -32.85
N PRO A 238 15.99 -33.20 -32.38
CA PRO A 238 15.28 -34.26 -33.09
C PRO A 238 13.81 -33.88 -33.31
N SER A 239 13.22 -34.32 -34.43
CA SER A 239 11.79 -34.10 -34.67
C SER A 239 10.95 -34.83 -33.61
N GLU A 240 9.67 -34.47 -33.46
CA GLU A 240 8.77 -35.22 -32.55
C GLU A 240 8.71 -36.71 -32.92
N THR A 241 8.80 -37.03 -34.22
CA THR A 241 8.92 -38.39 -34.75
C THR A 241 10.20 -39.07 -34.28
N ASP A 242 11.37 -38.43 -34.42
CA ASP A 242 12.67 -38.98 -34.01
C ASP A 242 12.74 -39.18 -32.48
N ALA A 243 12.23 -38.21 -31.71
CA ALA A 243 12.18 -38.27 -30.26
C ALA A 243 11.26 -39.40 -29.77
N LEU A 244 10.12 -39.62 -30.44
CA LEU A 244 9.20 -40.71 -30.15
C LEU A 244 9.76 -42.08 -30.57
N LEU A 245 10.42 -42.17 -31.73
CA LEU A 245 11.17 -43.37 -32.15
C LEU A 245 12.28 -43.71 -31.15
N ALA A 246 13.09 -42.73 -30.73
CA ALA A 246 14.14 -42.92 -29.75
C ALA A 246 13.59 -43.39 -28.39
N ALA A 247 12.49 -42.79 -27.91
CA ALA A 247 11.80 -43.23 -26.69
C ALA A 247 11.21 -44.65 -26.82
N ALA A 248 10.82 -45.06 -28.02
CA ALA A 248 10.35 -46.41 -28.33
C ALA A 248 11.48 -47.42 -28.65
N GLY A 249 12.76 -47.03 -28.54
CA GLY A 249 13.93 -47.88 -28.77
C GLY A 249 14.47 -47.90 -30.21
N TYR A 250 13.84 -47.19 -31.13
CA TYR A 250 14.22 -47.07 -32.55
C TYR A 250 15.18 -45.89 -32.80
N GLY A 251 15.96 -45.48 -31.80
CA GLY A 251 16.91 -44.36 -31.90
C GLY A 251 18.02 -44.62 -32.92
N SER A 252 18.47 -43.57 -33.59
CA SER A 252 19.32 -43.60 -34.80
C SER A 252 20.73 -44.21 -34.66
N GLN A 253 21.11 -44.72 -33.48
CA GLN A 253 22.35 -45.48 -33.28
C GLN A 253 22.22 -46.98 -33.64
N SER A 254 21.02 -47.50 -33.93
CA SER A 254 20.82 -48.91 -34.31
C SER A 254 20.89 -49.19 -35.81
N VAL A 255 20.70 -48.17 -36.67
CA VAL A 255 20.64 -48.34 -38.13
C VAL A 255 22.04 -48.19 -38.75
N SER A 256 22.87 -49.21 -38.59
CA SER A 256 24.13 -49.33 -39.33
C SER A 256 23.87 -49.61 -40.82
N ALA A 257 23.90 -48.56 -41.64
CA ALA A 257 24.01 -48.59 -43.10
C ALA A 257 22.94 -49.38 -43.90
N GLY A 258 21.97 -48.64 -44.47
CA GLY A 258 21.52 -48.91 -45.84
C GLY A 258 20.37 -49.91 -46.06
N VAL A 259 19.51 -50.16 -45.06
CA VAL A 259 18.25 -50.89 -45.27
C VAL A 259 17.08 -49.98 -44.93
N ASP A 260 16.22 -49.74 -45.93
CA ASP A 260 14.91 -49.10 -45.73
C ASP A 260 13.95 -50.11 -45.07
N PRO A 261 13.32 -49.80 -43.93
CA PRO A 261 12.38 -50.71 -43.28
C PRO A 261 11.09 -50.98 -44.08
N LEU A 262 10.84 -50.25 -45.19
CA LEU A 262 9.72 -50.48 -46.10
C LEU A 262 10.11 -51.19 -47.41
N ASP A 263 11.40 -51.18 -47.81
CA ASP A 263 11.92 -52.03 -48.91
C ASP A 263 13.17 -52.82 -48.47
N PRO A 264 12.98 -53.98 -47.81
CA PRO A 264 14.08 -54.84 -47.38
C PRO A 264 14.75 -55.62 -48.54
N LEU A 265 14.38 -55.38 -49.81
CA LEU A 265 14.91 -56.08 -50.98
C LEU A 265 15.47 -55.15 -52.07
N GLY A 266 15.32 -53.83 -51.92
CA GLY A 266 15.91 -52.81 -52.78
C GLY A 266 15.44 -52.86 -54.24
N LYS A 267 14.13 -53.01 -54.47
CA LYS A 267 13.56 -53.18 -55.83
C LYS A 267 12.34 -52.30 -56.17
N SER A 268 11.98 -51.36 -55.30
CA SER A 268 10.97 -50.34 -55.54
C SER A 268 11.53 -49.22 -56.44
N GLY A 269 11.75 -49.54 -57.71
CA GLY A 269 12.34 -48.64 -58.70
C GLY A 269 11.39 -47.59 -59.25
N GLU A 270 10.83 -46.71 -58.41
CA GLU A 270 10.07 -45.54 -58.86
C GLU A 270 10.40 -44.29 -58.04
N PHE A 271 10.73 -43.20 -58.74
CA PHE A 271 11.36 -42.01 -58.16
C PHE A 271 10.29 -41.06 -57.59
N ILE A 272 10.17 -41.01 -56.26
CA ILE A 272 9.37 -39.96 -55.60
C ILE A 272 10.00 -38.60 -55.97
N PRO A 273 9.24 -37.64 -56.55
CA PRO A 273 9.79 -36.33 -56.91
C PRO A 273 10.28 -35.59 -55.66
N SER A 274 11.28 -34.71 -55.82
CA SER A 274 11.80 -33.97 -54.67
C SER A 274 10.74 -33.02 -54.10
N PRO A 275 10.78 -32.69 -52.79
CA PRO A 275 9.80 -31.80 -52.16
C PRO A 275 9.69 -30.39 -52.77
N GLU A 276 10.64 -30.02 -53.64
CA GLU A 276 10.67 -28.77 -54.40
C GLU A 276 9.61 -28.71 -55.51
N ASP A 277 9.19 -29.85 -56.06
CA ASP A 277 8.24 -29.93 -57.19
C ASP A 277 6.77 -30.02 -56.72
N THR A 278 6.54 -30.39 -55.46
CA THR A 278 5.23 -30.28 -54.81
C THR A 278 5.04 -28.88 -54.22
N GLY A 279 4.53 -27.94 -55.04
CA GLY A 279 4.38 -26.51 -54.72
C GLY A 279 3.39 -26.16 -53.59
N PHE A 280 3.64 -26.64 -52.37
CA PHE A 280 2.79 -26.46 -51.18
C PHE A 280 3.29 -25.33 -50.25
N PHE A 281 4.54 -24.89 -50.39
CA PHE A 281 5.18 -23.86 -49.55
C PHE A 281 5.76 -22.67 -50.34
N SER A 282 5.14 -22.27 -51.46
CA SER A 282 5.51 -21.04 -52.18
C SER A 282 4.97 -19.76 -51.51
N LEU A 283 5.29 -19.56 -50.22
CA LEU A 283 5.04 -18.31 -49.48
C LEU A 283 6.37 -17.57 -49.31
N ASN A 284 6.51 -16.41 -49.97
CA ASN A 284 7.74 -15.61 -49.89
C ASN A 284 7.99 -15.10 -48.47
N GLU A 285 9.14 -15.47 -47.92
CA GLU A 285 9.59 -15.11 -46.56
C GLU A 285 9.62 -13.57 -46.35
N GLU A 286 9.88 -12.81 -47.41
CA GLU A 286 9.80 -11.35 -47.45
C GLU A 286 8.43 -10.78 -47.02
N GLU A 287 7.31 -11.45 -47.28
CA GLU A 287 5.97 -10.92 -46.96
C GLU A 287 5.64 -11.09 -45.47
N VAL A 288 6.00 -12.24 -44.91
CA VAL A 288 5.85 -12.54 -43.46
C VAL A 288 6.62 -11.51 -42.62
N VAL A 289 7.86 -11.19 -43.03
CA VAL A 289 8.72 -10.18 -42.37
C VAL A 289 8.14 -8.76 -42.49
N LYS A 290 7.40 -8.45 -43.56
CA LYS A 290 6.71 -7.15 -43.74
C LYS A 290 5.44 -7.05 -42.89
N GLN A 291 4.78 -8.17 -42.57
CA GLN A 291 3.58 -8.21 -41.72
C GLN A 291 3.91 -8.06 -40.22
N ASP A 292 4.88 -8.82 -39.67
CA ASP A 292 5.24 -8.74 -38.25
C ASP A 292 5.80 -7.35 -37.86
N LYS A 293 6.55 -6.70 -38.76
CA LYS A 293 7.04 -5.32 -38.55
C LYS A 293 5.94 -4.27 -38.35
N LYS A 294 4.69 -4.52 -38.77
CA LYS A 294 3.55 -3.63 -38.48
C LYS A 294 2.85 -3.93 -37.14
N ILE A 295 2.91 -5.16 -36.64
CA ILE A 295 2.22 -5.57 -35.40
C ILE A 295 3.02 -5.20 -34.14
N ARG A 296 4.35 -5.08 -34.24
CA ARG A 296 5.26 -4.72 -33.13
C ARG A 296 5.23 -3.23 -32.70
N ARG A 297 4.06 -2.57 -32.77
CA ARG A 297 3.77 -1.28 -32.10
C ARG A 297 2.67 -1.40 -31.03
N LYS A 298 2.62 -2.51 -30.28
CA LYS A 298 1.93 -2.53 -28.99
C LYS A 298 2.48 -1.42 -28.09
N HIS A 299 1.61 -0.54 -27.60
CA HIS A 299 2.02 0.65 -26.84
C HIS A 299 2.72 0.26 -25.53
N LYS A 300 4.00 0.65 -25.37
CA LYS A 300 4.63 0.67 -24.05
C LYS A 300 3.94 1.76 -23.22
N HIS A 301 3.08 1.37 -22.29
CA HIS A 301 2.35 2.29 -21.40
C HIS A 301 3.25 3.11 -20.44
N GLY A 302 4.59 3.01 -20.54
CA GLY A 302 5.53 3.86 -19.81
C GLY A 302 5.28 5.35 -20.02
N GLY A 303 4.93 5.78 -21.24
CA GLY A 303 4.57 7.19 -21.51
C GLY A 303 3.30 7.64 -20.77
N LEU A 304 2.31 6.76 -20.64
CA LEU A 304 1.07 7.05 -19.91
C LEU A 304 1.30 7.03 -18.39
N LYS A 305 2.11 6.11 -17.87
CA LYS A 305 2.54 6.09 -16.46
C LYS A 305 3.32 7.36 -16.11
N ALA A 306 4.27 7.76 -16.96
CA ALA A 306 5.01 9.02 -16.79
C ALA A 306 4.09 10.25 -16.83
N PHE A 307 3.14 10.30 -17.78
CA PHE A 307 2.13 11.37 -17.86
C PHE A 307 1.35 11.51 -16.55
N PHE A 308 0.85 10.40 -15.96
CA PHE A 308 0.16 10.46 -14.68
C PHE A 308 1.07 10.92 -13.53
N ILE A 309 2.34 10.51 -13.49
CA ILE A 309 3.30 10.97 -12.47
C ILE A 309 3.51 12.50 -12.59
N PHE A 310 3.78 13.02 -13.79
CA PHE A 310 3.91 14.45 -14.02
C PHE A 310 2.60 15.22 -13.71
N PHE A 311 1.44 14.64 -14.02
CA PHE A 311 0.14 15.22 -13.69
C PHE A 311 -0.08 15.30 -12.17
N PHE A 312 0.22 14.24 -11.41
CA PHE A 312 0.13 14.27 -9.94
C PHE A 312 1.12 15.28 -9.32
N ILE A 313 2.35 15.37 -9.83
CA ILE A 313 3.32 16.39 -9.40
C ILE A 313 2.78 17.80 -9.70
N LEU A 314 2.21 18.03 -10.88
CA LEU A 314 1.60 19.32 -11.25
C LEU A 314 0.41 19.67 -10.34
N VAL A 315 -0.46 18.72 -10.03
CA VAL A 315 -1.60 18.92 -9.10
C VAL A 315 -1.11 19.22 -7.68
N LEU A 316 -0.05 18.56 -7.20
CA LEU A 316 0.54 18.85 -5.89
C LEU A 316 1.21 20.24 -5.86
N LEU A 317 1.92 20.64 -6.92
CA LEU A 317 2.51 21.98 -7.04
C LEU A 317 1.43 23.07 -7.11
N LEU A 318 0.35 22.86 -7.86
CA LEU A 318 -0.80 23.77 -7.90
C LEU A 318 -1.53 23.84 -6.55
N GLY A 319 -1.66 22.71 -5.85
CA GLY A 319 -2.22 22.66 -4.48
C GLY A 319 -1.35 23.42 -3.48
N ALA A 320 -0.03 23.25 -3.53
CA ALA A 320 0.91 23.99 -2.69
C ALA A 320 0.88 25.51 -2.99
N ALA A 321 0.83 25.89 -4.26
CA ALA A 321 0.70 27.29 -4.68
C ALA A 321 -0.64 27.90 -4.22
N ALA A 322 -1.75 27.16 -4.34
CA ALA A 322 -3.06 27.60 -3.85
C ALA A 322 -3.11 27.72 -2.32
N PHE A 323 -2.46 26.80 -1.59
CA PHE A 323 -2.33 26.87 -0.13
C PHE A 323 -1.48 28.06 0.31
N ALA A 324 -0.35 28.32 -0.35
CA ALA A 324 0.49 29.49 -0.09
C ALA A 324 -0.28 30.79 -0.40
N TYR A 325 -1.02 30.84 -1.51
CA TYR A 325 -1.90 31.95 -1.87
C TYR A 325 -2.96 32.19 -0.78
N TRP A 326 -3.63 31.14 -0.31
CA TRP A 326 -4.63 31.20 0.78
C TRP A 326 -4.03 31.67 2.10
N LYS A 327 -2.82 31.22 2.44
CA LYS A 327 -2.02 31.70 3.57
C LYS A 327 -1.49 33.12 3.42
N GLY A 328 -1.81 33.83 2.34
CA GLY A 328 -1.42 35.22 2.13
C GLY A 328 0.01 35.41 1.63
N TYR A 329 0.69 34.37 1.17
CA TYR A 329 1.93 34.56 0.40
C TYR A 329 1.60 35.10 -0.98
N GLY A 330 2.40 36.06 -1.43
CA GLY A 330 2.31 36.66 -2.76
C GLY A 330 3.70 36.99 -3.28
N TRP A 331 3.78 37.34 -4.57
CA TRP A 331 5.03 37.71 -5.21
C TRP A 331 4.91 39.07 -5.95
N PRO A 332 5.80 40.05 -5.71
CA PRO A 332 6.79 40.11 -4.61
C PRO A 332 6.14 40.07 -3.20
N MET A 333 6.94 39.82 -2.16
CA MET A 333 6.44 39.71 -0.78
C MET A 333 6.09 41.07 -0.19
N GLN A 334 5.26 41.08 0.86
CA GLN A 334 4.76 42.32 1.46
C GLN A 334 5.88 43.25 1.97
N ALA A 335 6.92 42.67 2.58
CA ALA A 335 8.10 43.41 3.05
C ALA A 335 8.93 44.00 1.89
N ASP A 336 9.04 43.31 0.77
CA ASP A 336 9.73 43.82 -0.43
C ASP A 336 8.97 45.01 -1.02
N VAL A 337 7.63 44.88 -1.15
CA VAL A 337 6.75 45.92 -1.71
C VAL A 337 6.81 47.20 -0.88
N THR A 338 6.85 47.11 0.45
CA THR A 338 7.01 48.30 1.30
C THR A 338 8.43 48.85 1.25
N THR A 339 9.46 48.01 1.32
CA THR A 339 10.86 48.44 1.27
C THR A 339 11.13 49.23 -0.03
N SER A 340 10.78 48.67 -1.19
CA SER A 340 10.93 49.34 -2.48
C SER A 340 9.99 50.54 -2.69
N LEU A 341 8.93 50.70 -1.90
CA LEU A 341 8.13 51.93 -1.89
C LEU A 341 8.88 53.07 -1.20
N PHE A 342 9.40 52.83 0.02
CA PHE A 342 10.16 53.84 0.76
C PHE A 342 11.49 54.18 0.06
N GLU A 343 12.18 53.20 -0.53
CA GLU A 343 13.38 53.42 -1.34
C GLU A 343 13.10 54.33 -2.53
N LYS A 344 12.11 53.97 -3.38
CA LYS A 344 11.73 54.79 -4.55
C LYS A 344 11.24 56.18 -4.17
N ALA A 345 10.48 56.31 -3.08
CA ALA A 345 10.02 57.62 -2.60
C ALA A 345 11.20 58.53 -2.22
N ASN A 346 12.21 57.97 -1.53
CA ASN A 346 13.43 58.68 -1.18
C ASN A 346 14.32 59.01 -2.40
N GLU A 347 14.29 58.19 -3.45
CA GLU A 347 14.95 58.45 -4.74
C GLU A 347 14.18 59.45 -5.64
N GLY A 348 12.92 59.77 -5.32
CA GLY A 348 12.02 60.55 -6.20
C GLY A 348 11.58 59.79 -7.45
N ALA A 349 11.66 58.45 -7.44
CA ALA A 349 11.34 57.58 -8.56
C ALA A 349 9.86 57.13 -8.55
N ASP A 350 9.30 56.81 -9.73
CA ASP A 350 7.90 56.38 -9.83
C ASP A 350 7.62 55.06 -9.10
N TYR A 351 6.81 55.15 -8.04
CA TYR A 351 6.31 54.05 -7.24
C TYR A 351 4.80 53.79 -7.40
N SER A 352 4.12 54.44 -8.36
CA SER A 352 2.69 54.21 -8.66
C SER A 352 2.36 52.73 -8.85
N SER A 353 3.28 51.97 -9.47
CA SER A 353 3.23 50.53 -9.68
C SER A 353 3.24 49.66 -8.40
N LEU A 354 3.61 50.21 -7.24
CA LEU A 354 3.60 49.54 -5.93
C LEU A 354 2.35 49.88 -5.09
N VAL A 355 1.59 50.90 -5.50
CA VAL A 355 0.44 51.46 -4.79
C VAL A 355 -0.87 50.87 -5.36
N SER A 356 -1.93 50.78 -4.55
CA SER A 356 -3.20 50.20 -5.00
C SER A 356 -3.89 51.09 -6.05
N PRO A 357 -4.37 50.53 -7.18
CA PRO A 357 -5.12 51.29 -8.18
C PRO A 357 -6.53 51.71 -7.70
N LYS A 358 -6.95 51.25 -6.52
CA LYS A 358 -8.24 51.58 -5.89
C LYS A 358 -8.16 52.78 -4.94
N LEU A 359 -6.99 53.39 -4.78
CA LEU A 359 -6.80 54.61 -4.00
C LEU A 359 -7.36 55.83 -4.74
N THR A 360 -8.08 56.69 -4.01
CA THR A 360 -8.48 58.02 -4.50
C THR A 360 -7.27 58.95 -4.59
N ASP A 361 -7.35 59.96 -5.46
CA ASP A 361 -6.23 60.89 -5.67
C ASP A 361 -5.88 61.70 -4.40
N ASP A 362 -6.84 61.93 -3.50
CA ASP A 362 -6.57 62.57 -2.21
C ASP A 362 -5.84 61.65 -1.22
N ALA A 363 -6.17 60.34 -1.23
CA ALA A 363 -5.44 59.35 -0.44
C ALA A 363 -4.03 59.08 -1.00
N ARG A 364 -3.81 59.28 -2.32
CA ARG A 364 -2.46 59.31 -2.90
C ARG A 364 -1.67 60.51 -2.39
N LYS A 365 -2.24 61.73 -2.42
CA LYS A 365 -1.59 62.94 -1.85
C LYS A 365 -1.24 62.80 -0.36
N GLN A 366 -2.04 62.05 0.40
CA GLN A 366 -1.74 61.74 1.81
C GLN A 366 -0.55 60.78 1.92
N LEU A 367 -0.51 59.72 1.11
CA LEU A 367 0.65 58.82 1.01
C LEU A 367 1.94 59.59 0.66
N ASP A 368 1.86 60.50 -0.32
CA ASP A 368 2.97 61.36 -0.74
C ASP A 368 3.48 62.31 0.38
N GLN A 369 2.62 62.62 1.37
CA GLN A 369 2.94 63.51 2.52
C GLN A 369 3.46 62.76 3.75
N GLU A 370 3.08 61.50 3.95
CA GLU A 370 3.51 60.70 5.11
C GLU A 370 4.88 60.01 4.89
N LEU A 371 5.30 59.83 3.63
CA LEU A 371 6.59 59.24 3.25
C LEU A 371 7.77 60.18 3.62
N PRO A 372 8.80 59.69 4.35
CA PRO A 372 9.90 60.51 4.83
C PRO A 372 10.97 60.72 3.75
N ALA A 373 11.55 61.92 3.71
CA ALA A 373 12.74 62.21 2.91
C ALA A 373 14.03 62.02 3.74
N GLY A 374 15.17 61.74 3.08
CA GLY A 374 16.46 61.60 3.75
C GLY A 374 16.65 60.24 4.43
N VAL A 375 16.08 59.18 3.85
CA VAL A 375 16.23 57.80 4.32
C VAL A 375 17.65 57.29 4.09
N LYS A 376 18.14 56.48 5.02
CA LYS A 376 19.44 55.80 5.02
C LYS A 376 19.31 54.28 4.93
N SER A 377 18.30 53.71 5.58
CA SER A 377 17.92 52.30 5.42
C SER A 377 16.49 52.06 5.87
N VAL A 378 15.89 51.00 5.32
CA VAL A 378 14.52 50.55 5.61
C VAL A 378 14.58 49.09 6.04
N LYS A 379 13.78 48.70 7.03
CA LYS A 379 13.55 47.30 7.40
C LYS A 379 12.05 47.07 7.53
N ALA A 380 11.54 46.08 6.82
CA ALA A 380 10.12 45.75 6.80
C ALA A 380 9.87 44.35 7.38
N VAL A 381 8.91 44.24 8.32
CA VAL A 381 8.52 42.97 8.97
C VAL A 381 7.01 42.79 8.85
N THR A 382 6.57 41.69 8.26
CA THR A 382 5.14 41.36 8.14
C THR A 382 4.63 40.86 9.50
N GLN A 383 3.64 41.55 10.08
CA GLN A 383 3.02 41.15 11.36
C GLN A 383 1.70 40.41 11.17
N GLU A 384 0.82 40.91 10.30
CA GLU A 384 -0.45 40.27 9.98
C GLU A 384 -0.46 39.83 8.52
N GLN A 385 -0.76 38.55 8.29
CA GLN A 385 -0.84 37.97 6.95
C GLN A 385 -2.17 37.23 6.78
N SER A 386 -3.00 37.70 5.85
CA SER A 386 -4.25 37.05 5.46
C SER A 386 -4.35 36.90 3.94
N MET A 387 -5.37 36.21 3.45
CA MET A 387 -5.57 35.96 2.02
C MET A 387 -5.72 37.24 1.17
N SER A 388 -6.25 38.34 1.75
CA SER A 388 -6.62 39.58 1.05
C SER A 388 -5.90 40.84 1.52
N THR A 389 -5.50 40.87 2.79
CA THR A 389 -4.98 42.07 3.49
C THR A 389 -3.79 41.69 4.35
N SER A 390 -2.78 42.55 4.45
CA SER A 390 -1.60 42.30 5.27
C SER A 390 -1.09 43.60 5.90
N LYS A 391 -0.60 43.54 7.15
CA LYS A 391 0.08 44.65 7.82
C LYS A 391 1.56 44.37 7.95
N VAL A 392 2.36 45.37 7.61
CA VAL A 392 3.82 45.35 7.69
C VAL A 392 4.26 46.53 8.54
N LEU A 393 5.08 46.29 9.56
CA LEU A 393 5.82 47.36 10.22
C LEU A 393 7.07 47.68 9.40
N VAL A 394 7.36 48.97 9.26
CA VAL A 394 8.49 49.48 8.49
C VAL A 394 9.30 50.42 9.37
N ASP A 395 10.47 49.97 9.80
CA ASP A 395 11.45 50.77 10.54
C ASP A 395 12.33 51.52 9.54
N VAL A 396 12.33 52.84 9.62
CA VAL A 396 13.04 53.75 8.72
C VAL A 396 14.11 54.50 9.50
N GLN A 397 15.37 54.32 9.10
CA GLN A 397 16.49 55.10 9.63
C GLN A 397 16.75 56.31 8.73
N LEU A 398 16.79 57.51 9.31
CA LEU A 398 17.11 58.75 8.62
C LEU A 398 18.63 59.00 8.60
N GLN A 399 19.09 59.79 7.64
CA GLN A 399 20.50 60.18 7.53
C GLN A 399 20.98 60.99 8.73
N ASP A 400 20.10 61.80 9.34
CA ASP A 400 20.35 62.58 10.56
C ASP A 400 20.32 61.76 11.86
N GLY A 401 20.17 60.43 11.77
CA GLY A 401 20.19 59.53 12.93
C GLY A 401 18.87 59.36 13.68
N GLY A 402 17.78 59.98 13.20
CA GLY A 402 16.42 59.71 13.67
C GLY A 402 15.89 58.36 13.18
N SER A 403 15.01 57.74 13.96
CA SER A 403 14.32 56.48 13.63
C SER A 403 12.81 56.71 13.64
N LEU A 404 12.12 56.31 12.57
CA LEU A 404 10.66 56.39 12.44
C LEU A 404 10.09 54.99 12.19
N ALA A 405 8.96 54.67 12.82
CA ALA A 405 8.24 53.42 12.62
C ALA A 405 6.91 53.70 11.91
N TYR A 406 6.59 52.93 10.88
CA TYR A 406 5.37 53.07 10.08
C TYR A 406 4.61 51.75 10.03
N THR A 407 3.28 51.82 10.08
CA THR A 407 2.40 50.69 9.74
C THR A 407 1.93 50.83 8.30
N ALA A 408 2.38 49.93 7.42
CA ALA A 408 1.88 49.83 6.06
C ALA A 408 0.77 48.78 5.99
N THR A 409 -0.41 49.17 5.49
CA THR A 409 -1.50 48.27 5.15
C THR A 409 -1.48 47.97 3.66
N LEU A 410 -1.34 46.69 3.30
CA LEU A 410 -1.34 46.21 1.94
C LEU A 410 -2.64 45.46 1.62
N VAL A 411 -3.12 45.66 0.39
CA VAL A 411 -4.24 44.91 -0.20
C VAL A 411 -3.70 44.09 -1.37
N ARG A 412 -4.26 42.90 -1.56
CA ARG A 412 -3.87 41.99 -2.63
C ARG A 412 -4.44 42.42 -3.97
N GLU A 413 -3.59 42.43 -5.01
CA GLU A 413 -4.01 42.56 -6.41
C GLU A 413 -3.38 41.43 -7.24
N GLY A 414 -4.20 40.45 -7.62
CA GLY A 414 -3.74 39.23 -8.28
C GLY A 414 -2.83 38.39 -7.38
N ILE A 415 -1.67 37.97 -7.90
CA ILE A 415 -0.70 37.16 -7.14
C ILE A 415 0.15 37.98 -6.17
N GLY A 416 0.20 39.31 -6.31
CA GLY A 416 1.08 40.20 -5.55
C GLY A 416 0.34 41.17 -4.66
N TRP A 417 1.12 42.00 -3.97
CA TRP A 417 0.64 42.97 -3.00
C TRP A 417 0.80 44.42 -3.50
N LYS A 418 -0.08 45.31 -3.02
CA LYS A 418 -0.02 46.76 -3.24
C LYS A 418 -0.26 47.50 -1.93
N VAL A 419 0.47 48.58 -1.70
CA VAL A 419 0.26 49.44 -0.53
C VAL A 419 -1.06 50.21 -0.72
N ALA A 420 -1.93 50.11 0.28
CA ALA A 420 -3.26 50.72 0.30
C ALA A 420 -3.38 51.81 1.36
N LYS A 421 -2.54 51.78 2.41
CA LYS A 421 -2.34 52.88 3.36
C LYS A 421 -0.96 52.79 4.02
N ILE A 422 -0.38 53.92 4.38
CA ILE A 422 0.70 54.04 5.37
C ILE A 422 0.14 54.86 6.55
N GLU A 423 0.60 54.58 7.76
CA GLU A 423 0.34 55.39 8.96
C GLU A 423 1.64 55.51 9.76
N LEU A 424 2.04 56.74 10.13
CA LEU A 424 3.17 56.95 11.06
C LEU A 424 2.79 56.48 12.47
N GLN A 425 3.56 55.55 13.05
CA GLN A 425 3.30 55.02 14.38
C GLN A 425 3.77 56.02 15.45
N SER A 426 2.81 56.69 16.09
CA SER A 426 3.10 57.54 17.25
C SER A 426 3.65 56.69 18.42
N PRO A 427 4.66 57.15 19.17
CA PRO A 427 5.39 56.32 20.15
C PRO A 427 4.59 55.93 21.40
N SER A 428 3.32 56.30 21.51
CA SER A 428 2.43 56.05 22.66
C SER A 428 1.77 54.65 22.67
N THR A 429 2.46 53.63 22.16
CA THR A 429 2.15 52.22 22.47
C THR A 429 3.42 51.36 22.63
N ALA A 430 4.54 51.97 23.06
CA ALA A 430 5.74 51.24 23.43
C ALA A 430 5.51 50.46 24.74
N GLY A 431 5.32 49.14 24.63
CA GLY A 431 4.96 48.26 25.74
C GLY A 431 5.52 46.85 25.57
N GLY A 432 6.83 46.71 25.70
CA GLY A 432 7.54 45.44 25.63
C GLY A 432 8.74 45.50 24.67
N ASP A 433 9.96 45.48 25.22
CA ASP A 433 11.18 45.27 24.45
C ASP A 433 11.18 43.86 23.85
N THR A 434 11.41 43.75 22.54
CA THR A 434 11.91 42.51 21.92
C THR A 434 13.00 42.86 20.92
N LYS A 435 14.15 43.21 21.49
CA LYS A 435 15.41 43.41 20.79
C LYS A 435 15.74 42.15 19.96
N LEU A 436 15.99 42.32 18.67
CA LEU A 436 16.43 41.24 17.78
C LEU A 436 17.86 40.83 18.14
N GLU A 437 18.02 39.63 18.68
CA GLU A 437 19.31 38.94 18.82
C GLU A 437 19.25 37.60 18.07
N THR A 438 20.39 37.20 17.51
CA THR A 438 20.54 36.06 16.59
C THR A 438 21.49 35.00 17.13
N GLU A 439 21.47 33.83 16.49
CA GLU A 439 22.28 32.63 16.77
C GLU A 439 21.77 31.75 17.93
N PRO A 440 22.29 30.52 18.11
CA PRO A 440 21.78 29.41 17.32
C PRO A 440 21.38 28.19 18.17
N SER A 441 20.74 27.18 17.56
CA SER A 441 20.44 25.90 18.22
C SER A 441 20.90 24.70 17.40
N GLN A 442 21.87 23.98 17.96
CA GLN A 442 22.10 22.55 17.69
C GLN A 442 21.73 21.75 18.95
N SER A 443 21.64 20.43 18.76
CA SER A 443 21.75 19.31 19.71
C SER A 443 22.39 19.61 21.10
N ASP A 444 22.03 18.93 22.20
CA ASP A 444 21.50 17.56 22.25
C ASP A 444 20.87 17.13 23.60
N THR A 445 20.22 15.97 23.61
CA THR A 445 19.98 15.05 24.75
C THR A 445 19.16 15.48 25.98
N ALA A 446 18.61 14.47 26.67
CA ALA A 446 17.83 14.56 27.90
C ALA A 446 18.63 14.12 29.14
N ASP A 447 18.15 14.45 30.35
CA ASP A 447 17.73 13.39 31.28
C ASP A 447 16.62 13.87 32.27
N LYS A 448 16.22 12.98 33.19
CA LYS A 448 15.04 13.00 34.09
C LYS A 448 15.15 13.93 35.33
N THR A 449 14.13 13.79 36.20
CA THR A 449 14.08 13.99 37.67
C THR A 449 13.82 15.40 38.21
N ASP A 450 13.01 15.58 39.26
CA ASP A 450 11.84 14.79 39.73
C ASP A 450 11.00 15.62 40.74
N ALA A 451 9.84 15.07 41.11
CA ALA A 451 9.14 15.24 42.40
C ALA A 451 8.73 16.65 42.93
N ASN A 452 7.41 16.74 43.19
CA ASN A 452 6.78 17.43 44.34
C ASN A 452 6.76 18.98 44.39
N ALA A 453 5.72 19.63 44.95
CA ALA A 453 4.44 19.13 45.49
C ALA A 453 3.39 20.27 45.64
N THR A 454 2.20 19.89 46.13
CA THR A 454 1.20 20.74 46.83
C THR A 454 0.36 21.72 46.01
N GLN A 455 -0.73 21.17 45.46
CA GLN A 455 -2.12 21.59 45.73
C GLN A 455 -2.30 22.35 47.09
N PRO A 456 -3.25 23.31 47.22
CA PRO A 456 -4.66 22.90 47.34
C PRO A 456 -5.75 23.83 46.76
N THR A 457 -6.93 23.25 46.49
CA THR A 457 -8.32 23.76 46.68
C THR A 457 -8.64 25.24 46.40
N GLU A 458 -9.68 25.60 45.63
CA GLU A 458 -11.13 25.40 45.86
C GLU A 458 -11.93 25.70 44.56
N ASN A 459 -13.26 25.60 44.40
CA ASN A 459 -14.37 24.75 44.90
C ASN A 459 -15.68 25.31 44.24
N ALA A 460 -16.84 24.66 44.39
CA ALA A 460 -18.17 25.04 43.85
C ALA A 460 -18.34 24.95 42.30
N THR A 461 -19.29 24.26 41.65
CA THR A 461 -20.59 23.59 41.95
C THR A 461 -21.84 24.36 41.44
N THR A 462 -22.91 23.61 41.10
CA THR A 462 -24.23 23.97 40.51
C THR A 462 -24.23 24.10 38.97
N GLN A 463 -24.94 23.27 38.19
CA GLN A 463 -26.35 22.81 38.14
C GLN A 463 -27.29 23.74 37.34
N SER A 464 -27.76 23.25 36.18
CA SER A 464 -29.20 23.20 35.83
C SER A 464 -29.41 22.43 34.51
N ASN A 465 -30.64 21.94 34.30
CA ASN A 465 -31.10 21.09 33.19
C ASN A 465 -32.65 21.06 33.25
N PRO A 466 -33.38 20.41 32.33
CA PRO A 466 -33.49 20.63 30.88
C PRO A 466 -34.84 21.31 30.50
N THR A 467 -35.10 21.52 29.21
CA THR A 467 -36.50 21.54 28.70
C THR A 467 -36.65 21.03 27.26
N THR A 468 -37.77 20.34 27.06
CA THR A 468 -38.36 19.80 25.82
C THR A 468 -38.82 20.87 24.82
N ASP A 469 -39.02 20.48 23.55
CA ASP A 469 -40.33 20.66 22.90
C ASP A 469 -40.66 19.57 21.84
N THR A 470 -41.90 19.55 21.33
CA THR A 470 -42.56 18.36 20.73
C THR A 470 -43.47 18.66 19.54
N GLN A 471 -43.40 17.88 18.44
CA GLN A 471 -44.48 17.56 17.46
C GLN A 471 -43.92 16.61 16.36
N ASN A 472 -44.59 15.57 15.79
CA ASN A 472 -45.99 15.10 15.69
C ASN A 472 -46.87 15.89 14.67
N THR A 473 -47.75 15.32 13.82
CA THR A 473 -48.10 13.92 13.40
C THR A 473 -47.47 13.62 12.01
N SER A 474 -47.93 12.82 11.03
CA SER A 474 -49.09 11.91 10.71
C SER A 474 -48.57 10.85 9.69
N GLU A 475 -49.01 9.58 9.59
CA GLU A 475 -50.34 8.89 9.44
C GLU A 475 -50.91 8.79 8.00
N GLN A 476 -50.90 7.57 7.43
CA GLN A 476 -52.03 6.75 6.91
C GLN A 476 -51.48 5.67 5.94
N ASN A 477 -51.75 4.35 6.00
CA ASN A 477 -52.81 3.47 6.53
C ASN A 477 -53.86 3.01 5.50
N THR A 478 -53.74 1.77 5.02
CA THR A 478 -54.84 0.85 4.65
C THR A 478 -54.31 -0.58 4.42
N GLN A 479 -55.13 -1.62 4.32
CA GLN A 479 -55.81 -2.37 5.40
C GLN A 479 -56.47 -3.64 4.78
N ASN A 480 -56.39 -4.80 5.47
CA ASN A 480 -57.15 -6.04 5.19
C ASN A 480 -56.86 -6.77 3.84
N ASN A 481 -57.28 -8.02 3.57
CA ASN A 481 -58.26 -8.90 4.26
C ASN A 481 -57.89 -10.42 4.20
N ASP A 482 -58.61 -11.26 4.93
CA ASP A 482 -58.48 -12.74 5.00
C ASP A 482 -58.88 -13.51 3.72
N GLN A 483 -58.40 -14.77 3.56
CA GLN A 483 -59.27 -15.97 3.65
C GLN A 483 -58.53 -17.33 3.54
N GLN A 484 -59.25 -18.44 3.79
CA GLN A 484 -58.76 -19.83 3.90
C GLN A 484 -59.04 -20.69 2.66
N SER A 485 -58.16 -21.66 2.37
CA SER A 485 -58.44 -22.99 1.76
C SER A 485 -57.10 -23.76 1.67
N THR A 486 -56.94 -24.98 2.20
CA THR A 486 -57.26 -26.28 1.56
C THR A 486 -56.82 -26.34 0.09
N ASP A 487 -55.93 -27.23 -0.34
CA ASP A 487 -56.09 -28.67 -0.17
C ASP A 487 -54.79 -29.51 -0.11
N SER A 488 -54.97 -30.81 0.16
CA SER A 488 -53.90 -31.83 0.17
C SER A 488 -53.55 -32.33 -1.23
N ASN A 489 -52.30 -32.76 -1.45
CA ASN A 489 -52.01 -33.71 -2.53
C ASN A 489 -50.91 -34.72 -2.16
N THR A 490 -51.32 -35.93 -1.80
CA THR A 490 -50.46 -37.12 -1.74
C THR A 490 -50.27 -37.68 -3.14
N GLN A 491 -49.03 -37.93 -3.56
CA GLN A 491 -48.81 -38.89 -4.64
C GLN A 491 -47.66 -39.86 -4.34
N THR A 492 -48.05 -41.06 -3.94
CA THR A 492 -47.20 -42.24 -3.85
C THR A 492 -46.80 -42.68 -5.26
N SER A 493 -45.55 -43.14 -5.43
CA SER A 493 -45.24 -44.14 -6.45
C SER A 493 -44.14 -45.06 -5.95
N GLN A 494 -44.29 -46.36 -6.21
CA GLN A 494 -43.31 -47.39 -5.88
C GLN A 494 -42.53 -47.75 -7.14
N ASN A 495 -41.22 -47.94 -7.00
CA ASN A 495 -40.46 -49.10 -7.47
C ASN A 495 -39.03 -49.05 -6.91
#